data_AF-A0A167RN87-F1
#
_entry.id   AF-A0A167RN87-F1
#
_cell.length_a   1.000
_cell.length_b   1.000
_cell.length_c   1.000
_cell.angle_alpha   90.00
_cell.angle_beta   90.00
_cell.angle_gamma   90.00
#
_symmetry.space_group_name_H-M   'P 1'
#
loop_
_entity.id
_entity.type
_entity.pdbx_description
1 polymer ?
#
loop_
_entity_poly.entity_id
_entity_poly.type
_entity_poly.pdbx_seq_one_letter_code
_entity_poly.pdbx_strand_id
1 'polypeptide(L)'
;MIVGERHGSITRLLAREIQHKRLVAAGLLPPTAGPTPPEQPAAQAEREMRGGIVIVGRATFKEYLEGLRRGYGESVSLGRGGRERGEDEEDQAIARVLENDGVFDEPEVVDSLSSGEEEPQQAPAPAHAAQVQPFRNPFLPSGFELRSNTRFQPTPAAAVLPAETSLPPQPPILLLPFRNLVGLSLVPRQIWGFFNRRRYAKDGAEHALLLLEGATRPFDPSTDLAFGEESEVWWPAEFDRLEKVDEKRRGEYYTELGKKLRTARELASGERAPTKDEERTPPKTEQELRQERFEREKRWRRELDAWAVLRRGREPVWEDGWEGALRVYDKEGERGDV
;
A
#
# COMPACT_ATOMS: atom_id res chain seq x y z
N MET A 1 -6.22 16.35 6.09
CA MET A 1 -5.62 16.48 4.75
C MET A 1 -4.76 15.26 4.52
N ILE A 2 -5.04 14.49 3.47
CA ILE A 2 -4.25 13.31 3.09
C ILE A 2 -3.32 13.77 1.97
N VAL A 3 -2.02 13.58 2.14
CA VAL A 3 -1.00 13.91 1.12
C VAL A 3 -0.36 12.61 0.69
N GLY A 4 -0.45 12.31 -0.61
CA GLY A 4 0.22 11.15 -1.17
C GLY A 4 1.71 11.42 -1.35
N GLU A 5 2.56 10.71 -0.61
CA GLU A 5 4.03 10.83 -0.76
C GLU A 5 4.54 10.22 -2.06
N ARG A 6 3.82 9.21 -2.57
CA ARG A 6 4.17 8.44 -3.76
C ARG A 6 2.92 8.07 -4.55
N HIS A 7 3.12 7.73 -5.82
CA HIS A 7 2.07 7.17 -6.65
C HIS A 7 1.42 5.94 -6.00
N GLY A 8 0.09 5.89 -6.02
CA GLY A 8 -0.78 4.84 -5.48
C GLY A 8 -0.86 4.83 -3.96
N SER A 9 -0.25 5.79 -3.28
CA SER A 9 -0.38 5.91 -1.82
C SER A 9 -1.81 6.29 -1.42
N ILE A 10 -2.50 7.14 -2.19
CA ILE A 10 -3.87 7.57 -1.89
C ILE A 10 -4.82 6.39 -2.14
N THR A 11 -4.66 5.67 -3.25
CA THR A 11 -5.40 4.44 -3.54
C THR A 11 -5.32 3.44 -2.40
N ARG A 12 -4.10 3.10 -1.95
CA ARG A 12 -3.91 2.12 -0.87
C ARG A 12 -4.43 2.60 0.47
N LEU A 13 -4.19 3.86 0.81
CA LEU A 13 -4.67 4.43 2.07
C LEU A 13 -6.20 4.43 2.13
N LEU A 14 -6.85 4.89 1.06
CA LEU A 14 -8.31 4.94 0.98
C LEU A 14 -8.91 3.54 1.00
N ALA A 15 -8.37 2.60 0.22
CA ALA A 15 -8.83 1.22 0.22
C ALA A 15 -8.74 0.61 1.63
N ARG A 16 -7.61 0.76 2.32
CA ARG A 16 -7.43 0.28 3.70
C ARG A 16 -8.41 0.92 4.67
N GLU A 17 -8.58 2.24 4.61
CA GLU A 17 -9.53 2.95 5.47
C GLU A 17 -10.95 2.41 5.28
N ILE A 18 -11.38 2.19 4.04
CA ILE A 18 -12.69 1.62 3.72
C ILE A 18 -12.79 0.18 4.26
N GLN A 19 -11.80 -0.66 3.99
CA GLN A 19 -11.77 -2.05 4.44
C GLN A 19 -11.80 -2.13 5.99
N HIS A 20 -11.07 -1.25 6.68
CA HIS A 20 -11.13 -1.10 8.14
C HIS A 20 -12.51 -0.71 8.62
N LYS A 21 -13.12 0.34 8.03
CA LYS A 21 -14.49 0.78 8.37
C LYS A 21 -15.49 -0.36 8.19
N ARG A 22 -15.37 -1.16 7.13
CA ARG A 22 -16.22 -2.34 6.87
C ARG A 22 -16.04 -3.42 7.94
N LEU A 23 -14.81 -3.72 8.33
CA LEU A 23 -14.51 -4.67 9.42
C LEU A 23 -15.05 -4.19 10.78
N VAL A 24 -14.92 -2.89 11.08
CA VAL A 24 -15.48 -2.29 12.30
C VAL A 24 -17.01 -2.33 12.28
N ALA A 25 -17.64 -1.99 11.16
CA ALA A 25 -19.10 -2.06 11.00
C ALA A 25 -19.64 -3.49 11.14
N ALA A 26 -18.87 -4.49 10.71
CA ALA A 26 -19.17 -5.91 10.91
C ALA A 26 -18.90 -6.40 12.35
N GLY A 27 -18.38 -5.56 13.25
CA GLY A 27 -18.02 -5.92 14.62
C GLY A 27 -16.79 -6.83 14.73
N LEU A 28 -15.99 -6.92 13.65
CA LEU A 28 -14.78 -7.74 13.59
C LEU A 28 -13.54 -7.01 14.14
N LEU A 29 -13.53 -5.67 14.07
CA LEU A 29 -12.49 -4.84 14.67
C LEU A 29 -13.10 -3.86 15.68
N PRO A 30 -12.38 -3.55 16.78
CA PRO A 30 -12.78 -2.46 17.65
C PRO A 30 -12.65 -1.10 16.91
N PRO A 31 -13.51 -0.12 17.21
CA PRO A 31 -13.37 1.22 16.65
C PRO A 31 -12.04 1.84 17.11
N THR A 32 -11.40 2.60 16.21
CA THR A 32 -10.15 3.28 16.51
C THR A 32 -10.38 4.33 17.61
N ALA A 33 -9.80 4.12 18.79
CA ALA A 33 -9.92 5.05 19.91
C ALA A 33 -9.08 6.31 19.64
N GLY A 34 -9.74 7.43 19.33
CA GLY A 34 -9.12 8.74 19.23
C GLY A 34 -8.98 9.42 20.60
N PRO A 35 -8.25 10.56 20.67
CA PRO A 35 -8.12 11.37 21.90
C PRO A 35 -9.43 12.05 22.32
N THR A 36 -10.40 12.15 21.41
CA THR A 36 -11.74 12.63 21.69
C THR A 36 -12.64 11.48 22.14
N PRO A 37 -13.62 11.73 23.05
CA PRO A 37 -14.59 10.71 23.43
C PRO A 37 -15.24 10.11 22.17
N PRO A 38 -15.44 8.78 22.13
CA PRO A 38 -15.99 8.12 20.95
C PRO A 38 -17.39 8.67 20.66
N GLU A 39 -17.51 9.35 19.51
CA GLU A 39 -18.79 9.80 18.98
C GLU A 39 -19.60 8.56 18.53
N GLN A 40 -20.93 8.62 18.58
CA GLN A 40 -21.74 7.51 18.10
C GLN A 40 -21.50 7.30 16.59
N PRO A 41 -21.35 6.05 16.11
CA PRO A 41 -20.97 5.77 14.72
C PRO A 41 -21.95 6.36 13.71
N ALA A 42 -23.24 6.40 14.05
CA ALA A 42 -24.27 7.01 13.20
C ALA A 42 -24.08 8.54 13.05
N ALA A 43 -23.74 9.24 14.14
CA ALA A 43 -23.49 10.68 14.10
C ALA A 43 -22.21 11.01 13.32
N GLN A 44 -21.18 10.18 13.44
CA GLN A 44 -19.97 10.32 12.65
C GLN A 44 -20.25 10.13 11.15
N ALA A 45 -21.00 9.09 10.78
CA ALA A 45 -21.39 8.86 9.38
C ALA A 45 -22.21 10.03 8.83
N GLU A 46 -23.17 10.55 9.60
CA GLU A 46 -23.95 11.72 9.17
C GLU A 46 -23.07 12.97 8.97
N ARG A 47 -22.10 13.19 9.87
CA ARG A 47 -21.14 14.30 9.73
C ARG A 47 -20.23 14.12 8.52
N GLU A 48 -19.76 12.91 8.25
CA GLU A 48 -18.97 12.59 7.05
C GLU A 48 -19.80 12.88 5.79
N MET A 49 -21.07 12.47 5.76
CA MET A 49 -21.99 12.69 4.64
C MET A 49 -22.39 14.15 4.43
N ARG A 50 -22.53 14.93 5.51
CA ARG A 50 -22.76 16.38 5.45
C ARG A 50 -21.51 17.16 5.05
N GLY A 51 -20.33 16.55 5.17
CA GLY A 51 -19.07 17.11 4.73
C GLY A 51 -18.90 17.02 3.21
N GLY A 52 -17.67 17.29 2.76
CA GLY A 52 -17.28 17.13 1.36
C GLY A 52 -15.83 16.71 1.24
N ILE A 53 -15.50 16.05 0.13
CA ILE A 53 -14.13 15.64 -0.19
C ILE A 53 -13.60 16.58 -1.26
N VAL A 54 -12.44 17.20 -1.01
CA VAL A 54 -11.75 18.03 -2.00
C VAL A 54 -10.65 17.22 -2.67
N ILE A 55 -10.81 16.98 -3.96
CA ILE A 55 -9.84 16.25 -4.79
C ILE A 55 -9.05 17.26 -5.60
N VAL A 56 -7.72 17.26 -5.41
CA VAL A 56 -6.83 18.21 -6.08
C VAL A 56 -6.06 17.52 -7.19
N GLY A 57 -6.41 17.86 -8.43
CA GLY A 57 -5.74 17.38 -9.64
C GLY A 57 -6.15 15.98 -10.12
N ARG A 58 -5.83 15.74 -11.39
CA ARG A 58 -6.18 14.51 -12.13
C ARG A 58 -5.63 13.23 -11.52
N ALA A 59 -4.36 13.23 -11.11
CA ALA A 59 -3.71 12.04 -10.56
C ALA A 59 -4.40 11.58 -9.27
N THR A 60 -4.70 12.52 -8.37
CA THR A 60 -5.44 12.25 -7.13
C THR A 60 -6.83 11.71 -7.41
N PHE A 61 -7.51 12.24 -8.42
CA PHE A 61 -8.83 11.77 -8.83
C PHE A 61 -8.80 10.31 -9.32
N LYS A 62 -7.83 9.95 -10.17
CA LYS A 62 -7.63 8.57 -10.61
C LYS A 62 -7.34 7.64 -9.43
N GLU A 63 -6.46 8.05 -8.53
CA GLU A 63 -6.13 7.24 -7.34
C GLU A 63 -7.31 7.09 -6.38
N TYR A 64 -8.12 8.14 -6.22
CA TYR A 64 -9.31 8.14 -5.36
C TYR A 64 -10.35 7.13 -5.86
N LEU A 65 -10.71 7.18 -7.15
CA LEU A 65 -11.69 6.24 -7.71
C LEU A 65 -11.16 4.80 -7.67
N GLU A 66 -9.88 4.58 -8.01
CA GLU A 66 -9.29 3.24 -7.85
C GLU A 66 -9.28 2.77 -6.38
N GLY A 67 -9.09 3.69 -5.42
CA GLY A 67 -9.15 3.40 -3.99
C GLY A 67 -10.55 2.99 -3.53
N LEU A 68 -11.60 3.67 -4.02
CA LEU A 68 -12.99 3.27 -3.78
C LEU A 68 -13.26 1.87 -4.32
N ARG A 69 -12.81 1.61 -5.56
CA ARG A 69 -12.95 0.32 -6.22
C ARG A 69 -12.33 -0.81 -5.42
N ARG A 70 -11.08 -0.67 -4.99
CA ARG A 70 -10.41 -1.69 -4.17
C ARG A 70 -11.00 -1.81 -2.77
N GLY A 71 -11.40 -0.69 -2.17
CA GLY A 71 -11.96 -0.67 -0.82
C GLY A 71 -13.28 -1.45 -0.70
N TYR A 72 -14.18 -1.27 -1.66
CA TYR A 72 -15.50 -1.90 -1.67
C TYR A 72 -15.56 -3.18 -2.51
N GLY A 73 -14.89 -3.20 -3.66
CA GLY A 73 -14.91 -4.31 -4.62
C GLY A 73 -14.03 -5.50 -4.26
N GLU A 74 -13.15 -5.38 -3.28
CA GLU A 74 -12.37 -6.51 -2.76
C GLU A 74 -13.01 -7.12 -1.51
N SER A 75 -12.88 -8.44 -1.38
CA SER A 75 -13.24 -9.15 -0.15
C SER A 75 -12.23 -8.84 0.95
N VAL A 76 -12.71 -8.59 2.16
CA VAL A 76 -11.86 -8.21 3.29
C VAL A 76 -11.93 -9.29 4.35
N SER A 77 -10.80 -9.66 4.94
CA SER A 77 -10.81 -10.50 6.13
C SER A 77 -9.80 -10.03 7.17
N LEU A 78 -10.02 -10.43 8.41
CA LEU A 78 -9.06 -10.24 9.49
C LEU A 78 -7.78 -11.04 9.20
N GLY A 79 -6.65 -10.36 9.23
CA GLY A 79 -5.32 -10.97 9.12
C GLY A 79 -4.91 -11.67 10.42
N ARG A 80 -3.73 -12.28 10.39
CA ARG A 80 -3.21 -12.98 11.58
C ARG A 80 -2.86 -11.94 12.66
N GLY A 81 -3.44 -12.06 13.85
CA GLY A 81 -3.12 -11.17 14.97
C GLY A 81 -3.91 -9.85 15.00
N GLY A 82 -5.05 -9.77 14.31
CA GLY A 82 -5.97 -8.62 14.41
C GLY A 82 -5.53 -7.40 13.59
N ARG A 83 -4.59 -7.57 12.66
CA ARG A 83 -4.25 -6.57 11.62
C ARG A 83 -5.05 -6.82 10.34
N GLU A 84 -5.15 -5.81 9.50
CA GLU A 84 -5.74 -5.94 8.16
C GLU A 84 -4.94 -6.96 7.32
N ARG A 85 -5.61 -7.97 6.76
CA ARG A 85 -4.96 -9.05 5.99
C ARG A 85 -4.36 -8.60 4.66
N GLY A 86 -4.80 -7.46 4.11
CA GLY A 86 -4.37 -7.01 2.78
C GLY A 86 -2.85 -6.84 2.65
N GLU A 87 -2.17 -6.42 3.72
CA GLU A 87 -0.70 -6.37 3.74
C GLU A 87 -0.08 -7.77 3.79
N ASP A 88 -0.63 -8.66 4.61
CA ASP A 88 -0.12 -10.02 4.78
C ASP A 88 -0.22 -10.83 3.47
N GLU A 89 -1.26 -10.62 2.66
CA GLU A 89 -1.45 -11.34 1.39
C GLU A 89 -0.53 -10.84 0.27
N GLU A 90 -0.40 -9.53 0.12
CA GLU A 90 0.58 -8.94 -0.82
C GLU A 90 1.99 -9.44 -0.45
N ASP A 91 2.31 -9.42 0.84
CA ASP A 91 3.61 -9.84 1.37
C ASP A 91 3.85 -11.33 1.17
N GLN A 92 2.86 -12.17 1.44
CA GLN A 92 2.92 -13.61 1.15
C GLN A 92 3.07 -13.89 -0.35
N ALA A 93 2.36 -13.16 -1.21
CA ALA A 93 2.47 -13.34 -2.66
C ALA A 93 3.86 -12.94 -3.17
N ILE A 94 4.45 -11.88 -2.61
CA ILE A 94 5.83 -11.50 -2.94
C ILE A 94 6.80 -12.56 -2.40
N ALA A 95 6.68 -12.96 -1.13
CA ALA A 95 7.53 -13.97 -0.51
C ALA A 95 7.54 -15.27 -1.33
N ARG A 96 6.37 -15.79 -1.72
CA ARG A 96 6.26 -17.00 -2.56
C ARG A 96 6.97 -16.87 -3.90
N VAL A 97 6.94 -15.70 -4.54
CA VAL A 97 7.65 -15.49 -5.80
C VAL A 97 9.16 -15.45 -5.58
N LEU A 98 9.63 -14.83 -4.50
CA LEU A 98 11.06 -14.72 -4.19
C LEU A 98 11.66 -16.03 -3.68
N GLU A 99 10.89 -16.86 -2.96
CA GLU A 99 11.29 -18.20 -2.53
C GLU A 99 11.57 -19.12 -3.72
N ASN A 100 10.81 -18.99 -4.81
CA ASN A 100 10.92 -19.86 -5.99
C ASN A 100 12.02 -19.44 -6.98
N ASP A 101 12.71 -18.32 -6.75
CA ASP A 101 13.65 -17.77 -7.73
C ASP A 101 15.10 -18.27 -7.57
N GLY A 102 15.41 -18.92 -6.44
CA GLY A 102 16.70 -19.56 -6.19
C GLY A 102 17.92 -18.63 -6.09
N VAL A 103 17.75 -17.29 -6.06
CA VAL A 103 18.88 -16.34 -5.97
C VAL A 103 19.68 -16.50 -4.67
N PHE A 104 19.04 -16.99 -3.60
CA PHE A 104 19.67 -17.22 -2.30
C PHE A 104 20.02 -18.69 -2.05
N ASP A 105 19.85 -19.57 -3.03
CA ASP A 105 20.28 -20.95 -2.89
C ASP A 105 21.82 -20.99 -2.89
N GLU A 106 22.39 -21.87 -2.08
CA GLU A 106 23.82 -22.12 -2.13
C GLU A 106 24.12 -22.84 -3.46
N PRO A 107 25.13 -22.41 -4.22
CA PRO A 107 25.55 -23.19 -5.37
C PRO A 107 25.96 -24.57 -4.84
N GLU A 108 25.31 -25.64 -5.30
CA GLU A 108 25.77 -26.99 -5.04
C GLU A 108 27.23 -27.05 -5.52
N VAL A 109 28.14 -27.14 -4.56
CA VAL A 109 29.52 -27.49 -4.84
C VAL A 109 29.44 -28.92 -5.34
N VAL A 110 29.49 -29.08 -6.66
CA VAL A 110 29.70 -30.39 -7.28
C VAL A 110 31.08 -30.87 -6.85
N ASP A 111 31.14 -31.49 -5.67
CA ASP A 111 32.27 -32.26 -5.19
C ASP A 111 32.44 -33.46 -6.12
N SER A 112 33.13 -33.19 -7.22
CA SER A 112 33.84 -34.19 -7.99
C SER A 112 35.00 -34.67 -7.13
N LEU A 113 34.72 -35.56 -6.16
CA LEU A 113 35.64 -36.50 -5.52
C LEU A 113 34.94 -37.14 -4.30
N SER A 114 34.18 -38.23 -4.52
CA SER A 114 34.03 -39.27 -3.49
C SER A 114 33.78 -40.62 -4.15
N SER A 115 34.87 -41.32 -4.42
CA SER A 115 34.88 -42.76 -4.61
C SER A 115 35.29 -43.38 -3.27
N GLY A 116 34.41 -44.18 -2.69
CA GLY A 116 34.64 -44.88 -1.43
C GLY A 116 33.36 -45.48 -0.88
N GLU A 117 32.93 -46.59 -1.47
CA GLU A 117 31.89 -47.47 -0.93
C GLU A 117 32.40 -48.20 0.32
N GLU A 118 31.59 -48.26 1.39
CA GLU A 118 31.10 -49.52 1.99
C GLU A 118 30.05 -49.25 3.11
N GLU A 119 28.92 -49.93 3.00
CA GLU A 119 27.68 -50.00 3.83
C GLU A 119 27.85 -50.85 5.14
N PRO A 120 26.80 -51.26 5.90
CA PRO A 120 25.75 -50.51 6.62
C PRO A 120 25.58 -51.01 8.08
N GLN A 121 25.15 -50.19 9.06
CA GLN A 121 24.67 -50.73 10.35
C GLN A 121 23.41 -50.03 10.90
N GLN A 122 22.47 -50.88 11.28
CA GLN A 122 21.08 -50.64 11.70
C GLN A 122 20.93 -49.92 13.05
N ALA A 123 19.77 -49.27 13.19
CA ALA A 123 19.19 -48.67 14.39
C ALA A 123 19.08 -49.65 15.58
N PRO A 124 18.92 -49.10 16.81
CA PRO A 124 17.58 -49.20 17.41
C PRO A 124 17.11 -47.94 18.17
N ALA A 125 15.80 -47.67 18.11
CA ALA A 125 15.03 -46.93 19.12
C ALA A 125 14.71 -47.89 20.31
N PRO A 126 14.25 -47.49 21.52
CA PRO A 126 13.28 -46.42 21.76
C PRO A 126 13.38 -45.61 23.09
N ALA A 127 12.43 -44.67 23.22
CA ALA A 127 11.85 -44.10 24.45
C ALA A 127 12.69 -43.11 25.29
N HIS A 128 12.27 -41.84 25.34
CA HIS A 128 11.56 -41.26 26.49
C HIS A 128 11.09 -39.84 26.15
N ALA A 129 9.78 -39.62 26.25
CA ALA A 129 9.16 -38.32 26.18
C ALA A 129 9.56 -37.49 27.42
N ALA A 130 10.44 -36.51 27.24
CA ALA A 130 10.73 -35.51 28.27
C ALA A 130 9.57 -34.52 28.33
N GLN A 131 8.73 -34.67 29.36
CA GLN A 131 7.75 -33.67 29.75
C GLN A 131 8.50 -32.41 30.21
N VAL A 132 8.34 -31.31 29.49
CA VAL A 132 8.82 -29.99 29.91
C VAL A 132 7.94 -29.53 31.08
N GLN A 133 8.47 -29.65 32.30
CA GLN A 133 7.87 -29.03 33.48
C GLN A 133 8.13 -27.51 33.43
N PRO A 134 7.12 -26.65 33.68
CA PRO A 134 7.35 -25.21 33.72
C PRO A 134 8.15 -24.83 34.97
N PHE A 135 9.27 -24.13 34.76
CA PHE A 135 10.05 -23.47 35.80
C PHE A 135 9.14 -22.51 36.60
N ARG A 136 8.95 -22.76 37.90
CA ARG A 136 8.37 -21.80 38.84
C ARG A 136 9.49 -21.01 39.50
N ASN A 137 9.56 -19.71 39.20
CA ASN A 137 10.51 -18.79 39.80
C ASN A 137 10.02 -18.38 41.21
N PRO A 138 10.77 -18.61 42.31
CA PRO A 138 10.27 -18.44 43.68
C PRO A 138 10.25 -17.00 44.21
N PHE A 139 10.46 -15.99 43.36
CA PHE A 139 10.60 -14.59 43.76
C PHE A 139 9.40 -13.69 43.42
N LEU A 140 8.23 -14.25 43.09
CA LEU A 140 7.02 -13.45 42.82
C LEU A 140 5.98 -13.62 43.96
N PRO A 141 5.40 -12.52 44.47
CA PRO A 141 4.37 -12.58 45.51
C PRO A 141 3.07 -13.19 44.98
N SER A 142 2.44 -14.04 45.80
CA SER A 142 1.10 -14.62 45.58
C SER A 142 0.05 -13.52 45.46
N GLY A 143 -0.35 -13.21 44.23
CA GLY A 143 -1.31 -12.16 43.91
C GLY A 143 -1.15 -11.56 42.52
N PHE A 144 -0.06 -11.87 41.81
CA PHE A 144 0.05 -11.53 40.39
C PHE A 144 -0.75 -12.54 39.55
N GLU A 145 -2.03 -12.26 39.34
CA GLU A 145 -2.79 -12.88 38.25
C GLU A 145 -2.16 -12.42 36.93
N LEU A 146 -1.25 -13.23 36.40
CA LEU A 146 -1.03 -13.27 34.96
C LEU A 146 -2.41 -13.51 34.35
N ARG A 147 -3.01 -12.46 33.80
CA ARG A 147 -4.19 -12.57 32.94
C ARG A 147 -3.95 -13.79 32.06
N SER A 148 -4.83 -14.77 32.22
CA SER A 148 -4.81 -15.96 31.38
C SER A 148 -4.77 -15.45 29.95
N ASN A 149 -3.64 -15.69 29.30
CA ASN A 149 -3.51 -15.53 27.87
C ASN A 149 -4.64 -16.40 27.32
N THR A 150 -5.69 -15.77 26.82
CA THR A 150 -6.83 -16.45 26.23
C THR A 150 -6.23 -17.42 25.24
N ARG A 151 -6.33 -18.72 25.55
CA ARG A 151 -6.00 -19.79 24.62
C ARG A 151 -6.71 -19.43 23.33
N PHE A 152 -5.94 -19.19 22.29
CA PHE A 152 -6.42 -19.18 20.92
C PHE A 152 -7.24 -20.45 20.74
N GLN A 153 -8.55 -20.25 20.70
CA GLN A 153 -9.49 -21.26 20.25
C GLN A 153 -9.10 -21.60 18.80
N PRO A 154 -9.15 -22.88 18.39
CA PRO A 154 -8.91 -23.25 17.00
C PRO A 154 -9.78 -22.39 16.10
N THR A 155 -9.14 -21.79 15.09
CA THR A 155 -9.69 -20.85 14.10
C THR A 155 -11.17 -21.09 13.80
N PRO A 156 -12.08 -20.18 14.17
CA PRO A 156 -13.29 -20.04 13.36
C PRO A 156 -12.83 -19.69 11.95
N ALA A 157 -13.53 -20.20 10.92
CA ALA A 157 -13.32 -19.78 9.54
C ALA A 157 -13.12 -18.27 9.51
N ALA A 158 -11.97 -17.81 8.98
CA ALA A 158 -11.62 -16.39 8.96
C ALA A 158 -12.85 -15.61 8.48
N ALA A 159 -13.37 -14.70 9.30
CA ALA A 159 -14.54 -13.93 8.92
C ALA A 159 -14.17 -13.09 7.70
N VAL A 160 -14.62 -13.54 6.52
CA VAL A 160 -14.41 -12.87 5.23
C VAL A 160 -15.69 -12.10 4.93
N LEU A 161 -15.57 -10.78 4.83
CA LEU A 161 -16.60 -9.91 4.28
C LEU A 161 -16.51 -9.98 2.75
N PRO A 162 -17.61 -10.27 2.05
CA PRO A 162 -17.62 -10.33 0.60
C PRO A 162 -17.38 -8.95 -0.02
N ALA A 163 -17.05 -8.92 -1.31
CA ALA A 163 -17.06 -7.67 -2.08
C ALA A 163 -18.47 -7.05 -2.08
N GLU A 164 -18.55 -5.74 -1.98
CA GLU A 164 -19.80 -5.00 -2.15
C GLU A 164 -20.03 -4.73 -3.63
N THR A 165 -21.20 -5.14 -4.14
CA THR A 165 -21.56 -4.97 -5.56
C THR A 165 -22.03 -3.55 -5.89
N SER A 166 -22.40 -2.75 -4.87
CA SER A 166 -22.87 -1.38 -5.05
C SER A 166 -22.15 -0.44 -4.09
N LEU A 167 -21.74 0.73 -4.57
CA LEU A 167 -21.08 1.74 -3.75
C LEU A 167 -22.10 2.37 -2.78
N PRO A 168 -21.84 2.40 -1.46
CA PRO A 168 -22.69 3.15 -0.53
C PRO A 168 -22.62 4.65 -0.85
N PRO A 169 -23.64 5.43 -0.46
CA PRO A 169 -23.66 6.87 -0.73
C PRO A 169 -22.40 7.53 -0.17
N GLN A 170 -21.72 8.30 -1.01
CA GLN A 170 -20.48 9.00 -0.66
C GLN A 170 -20.77 10.47 -0.39
N PRO A 171 -19.94 11.14 0.44
CA PRO A 171 -19.99 12.59 0.55
C PRO A 171 -19.69 13.25 -0.80
N PRO A 172 -20.26 14.44 -1.07
CA PRO A 172 -20.03 15.15 -2.31
C PRO A 172 -18.55 15.50 -2.51
N ILE A 173 -18.08 15.40 -3.75
CA ILE A 173 -16.70 15.65 -4.14
C ILE A 173 -16.56 17.00 -4.86
N LEU A 174 -15.53 17.77 -4.51
CA LEU A 174 -15.11 18.96 -5.25
C LEU A 174 -13.89 18.61 -6.07
N LEU A 175 -13.98 18.80 -7.37
CA LEU A 175 -12.88 18.55 -8.31
C LEU A 175 -12.10 19.85 -8.55
N LEU A 176 -10.97 20.01 -7.87
CA LEU A 176 -10.12 21.21 -8.00
C LEU A 176 -9.01 20.96 -9.04
N PRO A 177 -9.02 21.64 -10.20
CA PRO A 177 -8.00 21.46 -11.21
C PRO A 177 -6.63 21.88 -10.69
N PHE A 178 -5.63 21.05 -10.92
CA PHE A 178 -4.25 21.31 -10.53
C PHE A 178 -3.30 20.88 -11.63
N ARG A 179 -2.32 21.74 -11.92
CA ARG A 179 -1.29 21.50 -12.94
C ARG A 179 0.06 21.55 -12.26
N ASN A 180 0.79 20.44 -12.33
CA ASN A 180 2.14 20.36 -11.81
C ASN A 180 3.13 20.61 -12.95
N LEU A 181 3.74 21.79 -12.98
CA LEU A 181 4.82 22.09 -13.92
C LEU A 181 6.13 21.62 -13.27
N VAL A 182 6.67 20.48 -13.71
CA VAL A 182 7.93 19.93 -13.19
C VAL A 182 8.96 19.81 -14.32
N GLY A 183 10.18 20.28 -14.07
CA GLY A 183 11.32 20.11 -14.97
C GLY A 183 11.90 21.43 -15.47
N LEU A 184 13.19 21.40 -15.82
CA LEU A 184 13.95 22.58 -16.23
C LEU A 184 13.39 23.26 -17.49
N SER A 185 12.88 22.46 -18.44
CA SER A 185 12.26 22.98 -19.67
C SER A 185 10.97 23.76 -19.41
N LEU A 186 10.32 23.56 -18.25
CA LEU A 186 9.09 24.25 -17.86
C LEU A 186 9.34 25.48 -16.98
N VAL A 187 10.58 25.78 -16.59
CA VAL A 187 10.93 26.94 -15.75
C VAL A 187 10.41 28.26 -16.31
N PRO A 188 10.51 28.57 -17.62
CA PRO A 188 9.91 29.79 -18.16
C PRO A 188 8.39 29.89 -17.93
N ARG A 189 7.67 28.76 -18.04
CA ARG A 189 6.23 28.68 -17.77
C ARG A 189 5.92 28.82 -16.28
N GLN A 190 6.77 28.27 -15.40
CA GLN A 190 6.66 28.47 -13.96
C GLN A 190 6.82 29.94 -13.57
N ILE A 191 7.82 30.64 -14.13
CA ILE A 191 8.04 32.07 -13.91
C ILE A 191 6.84 32.88 -14.42
N TRP A 192 6.34 32.56 -15.62
CA TRP A 192 5.14 33.22 -16.15
C TRP A 192 3.92 32.98 -15.24
N GLY A 193 3.74 31.74 -14.74
CA GLY A 193 2.69 31.40 -13.79
C GLY A 193 2.82 32.14 -12.46
N PHE A 194 4.06 32.38 -12.00
CA PHE A 194 4.33 33.17 -10.79
C PHE A 194 3.79 34.60 -10.90
N PHE A 195 4.03 35.28 -12.02
CA PHE A 195 3.51 36.63 -12.24
C PHE A 195 2.00 36.67 -12.52
N ASN A 196 1.41 35.53 -12.94
CA ASN A 196 -0.03 35.40 -13.23
C ASN A 196 -0.82 34.66 -12.14
N ARG A 197 -0.29 34.61 -10.90
CA ARG A 197 -0.92 33.92 -9.76
C ARG A 197 -2.35 34.35 -9.43
N ARG A 198 -2.75 35.57 -9.83
CA ARG A 198 -4.12 36.08 -9.61
C ARG A 198 -5.19 35.16 -10.20
N ARG A 199 -4.89 34.50 -11.33
CA ARG A 199 -5.82 33.55 -11.95
C ARG A 199 -6.01 32.32 -11.07
N TYR A 200 -4.92 31.68 -10.63
CA TYR A 200 -5.01 30.52 -9.72
C TYR A 200 -5.69 30.85 -8.39
N ALA A 201 -5.43 32.05 -7.84
CA ALA A 201 -6.09 32.50 -6.62
C ALA A 201 -7.60 32.70 -6.82
N LYS A 202 -7.99 33.27 -7.96
CA LYS A 202 -9.40 33.42 -8.34
C LYS A 202 -10.06 32.05 -8.52
N ASP A 203 -9.44 31.14 -9.28
CA ASP A 203 -9.97 29.80 -9.51
C ASP A 203 -10.16 29.06 -8.17
N GLY A 204 -9.17 29.10 -7.28
CA GLY A 204 -9.29 28.51 -5.94
C GLY A 204 -10.39 29.15 -5.09
N ALA A 205 -10.58 30.47 -5.18
CA ALA A 205 -11.65 31.16 -4.47
C ALA A 205 -13.03 30.80 -5.01
N GLU A 206 -13.20 30.63 -6.33
CA GLU A 206 -14.46 30.17 -6.92
C GLU A 206 -14.82 28.75 -6.46
N HIS A 207 -13.85 27.85 -6.40
CA HIS A 207 -14.08 26.48 -5.89
C HIS A 207 -14.36 26.48 -4.38
N ALA A 208 -13.75 27.40 -3.62
CA ALA A 208 -14.09 27.58 -2.21
C ALA A 208 -15.52 28.11 -2.03
N LEU A 209 -15.99 28.99 -2.93
CA LEU A 209 -17.36 29.49 -2.92
C LEU A 209 -18.37 28.35 -3.19
N LEU A 210 -18.06 27.46 -4.14
CA LEU A 210 -18.87 26.26 -4.40
C LEU A 210 -19.08 25.39 -3.16
N LEU A 211 -18.02 25.20 -2.36
CA LEU A 211 -18.11 24.46 -1.10
C LEU A 211 -19.00 25.16 -0.08
N LEU A 212 -18.96 26.50 -0.02
CA LEU A 212 -19.76 27.29 0.92
C LEU A 212 -21.23 27.33 0.53
N GLU A 213 -21.53 27.38 -0.77
CA GLU A 213 -22.89 27.35 -1.30
C GLU A 213 -23.55 25.98 -1.11
N GLY A 214 -22.77 24.89 -1.15
CA GLY A 214 -23.26 23.54 -0.89
C GLY A 214 -24.06 22.93 -2.05
N ALA A 215 -24.17 23.65 -3.17
CA ALA A 215 -24.82 23.21 -4.39
C ALA A 215 -24.12 21.97 -4.95
N THR A 216 -24.90 20.90 -5.17
CA THR A 216 -24.37 19.59 -5.56
C THR A 216 -25.28 18.92 -6.59
N ARG A 217 -24.67 18.25 -7.56
CA ARG A 217 -25.37 17.45 -8.57
C ARG A 217 -24.90 15.99 -8.55
N PRO A 218 -25.67 15.05 -9.13
CA PRO A 218 -25.18 13.70 -9.38
C PRO A 218 -23.91 13.71 -10.24
N PHE A 219 -23.00 12.78 -9.97
CA PHE A 219 -21.83 12.54 -10.81
C PHE A 219 -22.27 12.03 -12.19
N ASP A 220 -21.72 12.63 -13.24
CA ASP A 220 -22.00 12.30 -14.63
C ASP A 220 -20.76 11.66 -15.26
N PRO A 221 -20.75 10.33 -15.47
CA PRO A 221 -19.57 9.63 -15.98
C PRO A 221 -19.10 10.13 -17.33
N SER A 222 -20.02 10.63 -18.17
CA SER A 222 -19.68 11.08 -19.52
C SER A 222 -18.82 12.35 -19.53
N THR A 223 -19.01 13.23 -18.54
CA THR A 223 -18.29 14.51 -18.44
C THR A 223 -17.24 14.52 -17.35
N ASP A 224 -17.57 13.97 -16.18
CA ASP A 224 -16.75 14.13 -14.98
C ASP A 224 -15.52 13.22 -14.98
N LEU A 225 -15.57 12.08 -15.69
CA LEU A 225 -14.40 11.22 -15.90
C LEU A 225 -13.32 11.90 -16.75
N ALA A 226 -13.64 12.94 -17.53
CA ALA A 226 -12.68 13.74 -18.28
C ALA A 226 -12.00 14.83 -17.43
N PHE A 227 -12.39 15.02 -16.16
CA PHE A 227 -11.86 16.06 -15.28
C PHE A 227 -10.33 16.08 -15.25
N GLY A 228 -9.72 17.19 -15.69
CA GLY A 228 -8.29 17.45 -15.58
C GLY A 228 -7.42 16.68 -16.57
N GLU A 229 -7.98 16.07 -17.61
CA GLU A 229 -7.23 15.36 -18.66
C GLU A 229 -6.16 16.25 -19.32
N GLU A 230 -6.44 17.54 -19.49
CA GLU A 230 -5.50 18.48 -20.10
C GLU A 230 -4.26 18.75 -19.23
N SER A 231 -4.32 18.38 -17.94
CA SER A 231 -3.18 18.47 -17.03
C SER A 231 -2.13 17.38 -17.28
N GLU A 232 -2.52 16.25 -17.89
CA GLU A 232 -1.64 15.08 -18.09
C GLU A 232 -0.52 15.35 -19.09
N VAL A 233 -0.74 16.29 -20.02
CA VAL A 233 0.27 16.76 -20.98
C VAL A 233 1.52 17.28 -20.27
N TRP A 234 1.35 17.82 -19.06
CA TRP A 234 2.43 18.43 -18.28
C TRP A 234 3.21 17.45 -17.42
N TRP A 235 2.83 16.17 -17.40
CA TRP A 235 3.57 15.17 -16.64
C TRP A 235 4.96 14.91 -17.25
N PRO A 236 5.97 14.57 -16.44
CA PRO A 236 7.31 14.28 -16.93
C PRO A 236 7.34 13.09 -17.91
N ALA A 237 7.99 13.21 -19.06
CA ALA A 237 8.04 12.15 -20.08
C ALA A 237 8.64 10.82 -19.57
N GLU A 238 9.48 10.88 -18.53
CA GLU A 238 10.00 9.71 -17.82
C GLU A 238 8.89 8.85 -17.22
N PHE A 239 7.77 9.47 -16.82
CA PHE A 239 6.60 8.79 -16.30
C PHE A 239 6.07 7.74 -17.28
N ASP A 240 6.10 8.01 -18.59
CA ASP A 240 5.60 7.04 -19.60
C ASP A 240 6.54 5.85 -19.80
N ARG A 241 7.79 5.97 -19.34
CA ARG A 241 8.85 4.97 -19.52
C ARG A 241 9.15 4.23 -18.22
N LEU A 242 8.29 4.35 -17.20
CA LEU A 242 8.54 3.84 -15.87
C LEU A 242 8.83 2.33 -15.88
N GLU A 243 8.08 1.53 -16.66
CA GLU A 243 8.32 0.09 -16.80
C GLU A 243 9.77 -0.22 -17.17
N LYS A 244 10.29 0.42 -18.22
CA LYS A 244 11.67 0.22 -18.71
C LYS A 244 12.71 0.71 -17.71
N VAL A 245 12.40 1.81 -17.01
CA VAL A 245 13.28 2.35 -15.96
C VAL A 245 13.35 1.38 -14.77
N ASP A 246 12.23 0.80 -14.38
CA ASP A 246 12.17 -0.16 -13.28
C ASP A 246 12.81 -1.51 -13.63
N GLU A 247 12.63 -2.02 -14.85
CA GLU A 247 13.35 -3.20 -15.35
C GLU A 247 14.87 -3.02 -15.29
N LYS A 248 15.36 -1.86 -15.72
CA LYS A 248 16.78 -1.53 -15.65
C LYS A 248 17.27 -1.45 -14.19
N ARG A 249 16.54 -0.74 -13.33
CA ARG A 249 16.86 -0.62 -11.89
C ARG A 249 16.86 -1.98 -11.19
N ARG A 250 15.92 -2.86 -11.54
CA ARG A 250 15.85 -4.25 -11.07
C ARG A 250 17.09 -5.03 -11.51
N GLY A 251 17.42 -5.00 -12.81
CA GLY A 251 18.60 -5.67 -13.33
C GLY A 251 19.89 -5.23 -12.64
N GLU A 252 20.12 -3.91 -12.53
CA GLU A 252 21.27 -3.35 -11.82
C GLU A 252 21.33 -3.83 -10.37
N TYR A 253 20.21 -3.80 -9.65
CA TYR A 253 20.13 -4.30 -8.29
C TYR A 253 20.50 -5.79 -8.17
N TYR A 254 19.98 -6.65 -9.03
CA TYR A 254 20.29 -8.09 -8.97
C TYR A 254 21.78 -8.38 -9.27
N THR A 255 22.41 -7.59 -10.16
CA THR A 255 23.86 -7.70 -10.39
C THR A 255 24.69 -7.27 -9.17
N GLU A 256 24.27 -6.23 -8.45
CA GLU A 256 24.92 -5.82 -7.19
C GLU A 256 24.65 -6.80 -6.05
N LEU A 257 23.43 -7.34 -5.98
CA LEU A 257 23.02 -8.30 -4.96
C LEU A 257 23.89 -9.55 -5.03
N GLY A 258 24.15 -10.08 -6.23
CA GLY A 258 25.04 -11.23 -6.40
C GLY A 258 26.46 -10.98 -5.86
N LYS A 259 26.99 -9.76 -6.01
CA LYS A 259 28.30 -9.38 -5.44
C LYS A 259 28.24 -9.32 -3.90
N LYS A 260 27.20 -8.69 -3.35
CA LYS A 260 26.99 -8.56 -1.90
C LYS A 260 26.78 -9.93 -1.23
N LEU A 261 26.08 -10.85 -1.89
CA LEU A 261 25.86 -12.20 -1.37
C LEU A 261 27.15 -13.01 -1.27
N ARG A 262 28.03 -12.91 -2.28
CA ARG A 262 29.35 -13.55 -2.21
C ARG A 262 30.15 -13.05 -1.03
N THR A 263 30.25 -11.73 -0.86
CA THR A 263 30.96 -11.13 0.28
C THR A 263 30.34 -11.54 1.62
N ALA A 264 29.00 -11.56 1.73
CA ALA A 264 28.32 -11.97 2.96
C ALA A 264 28.60 -13.45 3.29
N ARG A 265 28.62 -14.34 2.28
CA ARG A 265 28.92 -15.77 2.44
C ARG A 265 30.39 -16.03 2.75
N GLU A 266 31.33 -15.35 2.10
CA GLU A 266 32.78 -15.43 2.38
C GLU A 266 33.11 -15.01 3.82
N LEU A 267 32.43 -13.98 4.33
CA LEU A 267 32.59 -13.52 5.71
C LEU A 267 31.90 -14.46 6.71
N ALA A 268 30.74 -15.01 6.38
CA ALA A 268 30.01 -15.94 7.25
C ALA A 268 30.70 -17.31 7.37
N SER A 269 31.29 -17.80 6.27
CA SER A 269 32.09 -19.04 6.24
C SER A 269 33.49 -18.87 6.87
N GLY A 270 33.94 -17.62 7.08
CA GLY A 270 35.27 -17.33 7.61
C GLY A 270 36.40 -17.57 6.61
N GLU A 271 36.09 -17.75 5.33
CA GLU A 271 37.07 -17.91 4.24
C GLU A 271 37.97 -16.67 4.08
N ARG A 272 37.45 -15.49 4.46
CA ARG A 272 38.19 -14.22 4.41
C ARG A 272 38.09 -13.46 5.74
N ALA A 273 39.21 -12.87 6.17
CA ALA A 273 39.20 -11.90 7.26
C ALA A 273 38.56 -10.57 6.80
N PRO A 274 37.76 -9.90 7.66
CA PRO A 274 37.19 -8.61 7.33
C PRO A 274 38.29 -7.58 7.06
N THR A 275 38.09 -6.74 6.04
CA THR A 275 38.99 -5.62 5.79
C THR A 275 38.77 -4.51 6.81
N LYS A 276 39.78 -3.65 7.02
CA LYS A 276 39.68 -2.52 7.98
C LYS A 276 38.47 -1.60 7.73
N ASP A 277 38.04 -1.48 6.48
CA ASP A 277 36.85 -0.70 6.11
C ASP A 277 35.54 -1.44 6.47
N GLU A 278 35.51 -2.77 6.32
CA GLU A 278 34.38 -3.62 6.73
C GLU A 278 34.28 -3.76 8.26
N GLU A 279 35.40 -3.72 8.99
CA GLU A 279 35.38 -3.63 10.46
C GLU A 279 34.72 -2.33 10.95
N ARG A 280 34.94 -1.22 10.23
CA ARG A 280 34.31 0.07 10.54
C ARG A 280 32.86 0.15 10.07
N THR A 281 32.52 -0.53 8.98
CA THR A 281 31.16 -0.55 8.42
C THR A 281 30.85 -1.97 7.95
N PRO A 282 30.24 -2.80 8.81
CA PRO A 282 30.01 -4.20 8.49
C PRO A 282 29.10 -4.33 7.27
N PRO A 283 29.43 -5.21 6.31
CA PRO A 283 28.54 -5.48 5.20
C PRO A 283 27.28 -6.18 5.70
N LYS A 284 26.20 -6.04 4.93
CA LYS A 284 24.90 -6.59 5.30
C LYS A 284 24.96 -8.12 5.36
N THR A 285 24.29 -8.67 6.36
CA THR A 285 24.13 -10.13 6.49
C THR A 285 23.20 -10.68 5.41
N GLU A 286 23.24 -11.99 5.17
CA GLU A 286 22.33 -12.61 4.19
C GLU A 286 20.86 -12.38 4.54
N GLN A 287 20.50 -12.45 5.83
CA GLN A 287 19.12 -12.18 6.28
C GLN A 287 18.71 -10.73 5.99
N GLU A 288 19.59 -9.76 6.23
CA GLU A 288 19.34 -8.36 5.90
C GLU A 288 19.22 -8.13 4.39
N LEU A 289 19.99 -8.86 3.58
CA LEU A 289 19.88 -8.82 2.11
C LEU A 289 18.56 -9.43 1.62
N ARG A 290 18.07 -10.51 2.26
CA ARG A 290 16.73 -11.07 1.98
C ARG A 290 15.63 -10.06 2.30
N GLN A 291 15.70 -9.39 3.45
CA GLN A 291 14.74 -8.34 3.81
C GLN A 291 14.82 -7.14 2.86
N GLU A 292 16.03 -6.67 2.53
CA GLU A 292 16.21 -5.57 1.58
C GLU A 292 15.61 -5.91 0.21
N ARG A 293 15.83 -7.13 -0.26
CA ARG A 293 15.26 -7.60 -1.52
C ARG A 293 13.74 -7.58 -1.47
N PHE A 294 13.17 -8.12 -0.40
CA PHE A 294 11.73 -8.16 -0.19
C PHE A 294 11.12 -6.75 -0.24
N GLU A 295 11.68 -5.79 0.50
CA GLU A 295 11.19 -4.40 0.52
C GLU A 295 11.34 -3.71 -0.83
N ARG A 296 12.43 -3.95 -1.57
CA ARG A 296 12.63 -3.39 -2.90
C ARG A 296 11.64 -3.96 -3.92
N GLU A 297 11.43 -5.27 -3.90
CA GLU A 297 10.48 -5.95 -4.76
C GLU A 297 9.04 -5.49 -4.51
N LYS A 298 8.65 -5.39 -3.24
CA LYS A 298 7.38 -4.81 -2.80
C LYS A 298 7.22 -3.38 -3.31
N ARG A 299 8.25 -2.55 -3.15
CA ARG A 299 8.25 -1.17 -3.64
C ARG A 299 8.06 -1.09 -5.16
N TRP A 300 8.82 -1.84 -5.94
CA TRP A 300 8.73 -1.81 -7.41
C TRP A 300 7.35 -2.26 -7.89
N ARG A 301 6.80 -3.33 -7.32
CA ARG A 301 5.44 -3.79 -7.66
C ARG A 301 4.40 -2.72 -7.38
N ARG A 302 4.50 -2.07 -6.21
CA ARG A 302 3.62 -0.98 -5.80
C ARG A 302 3.73 0.26 -6.69
N GLU A 303 4.92 0.55 -7.20
CA GLU A 303 5.19 1.66 -8.11
C GLU A 303 4.63 1.37 -9.51
N LEU A 304 4.79 0.15 -10.02
CA LEU A 304 4.20 -0.29 -11.29
C LEU A 304 2.67 -0.35 -11.26
N ASP A 305 2.08 -0.89 -10.19
CA ASP A 305 0.62 -0.93 -10.01
C ASP A 305 0.04 0.50 -9.95
N ALA A 306 0.67 1.38 -9.19
CA ALA A 306 0.28 2.79 -9.13
C ALA A 306 0.42 3.50 -10.49
N TRP A 307 1.51 3.24 -11.20
CA TRP A 307 1.72 3.78 -12.54
C TRP A 307 0.66 3.29 -13.52
N ALA A 308 0.26 2.02 -13.44
CA ALA A 308 -0.78 1.49 -14.30
C ALA A 308 -2.06 2.32 -14.15
N VAL A 309 -2.46 2.64 -12.93
CA VAL A 309 -3.65 3.48 -12.62
C VAL A 309 -3.47 4.90 -13.15
N LEU A 310 -2.29 5.47 -12.94
CA LEU A 310 -2.00 6.86 -13.27
C LEU A 310 -1.56 7.10 -14.73
N ARG A 311 -1.45 6.05 -15.55
CA ARG A 311 -0.94 6.15 -16.93
C ARG A 311 -1.63 7.27 -17.71
N ARG A 312 -0.86 8.01 -18.51
CA ARG A 312 -1.41 9.07 -19.39
C ARG A 312 -2.44 8.50 -20.35
N GLY A 313 -3.54 9.22 -20.52
CA GLY A 313 -4.65 8.84 -21.39
C GLY A 313 -5.47 7.65 -20.88
N ARG A 314 -5.10 7.02 -19.75
CA ARG A 314 -5.96 6.04 -19.10
C ARG A 314 -7.09 6.79 -18.40
N GLU A 315 -8.33 6.40 -18.65
CA GLU A 315 -9.48 6.97 -17.95
C GLU A 315 -9.50 6.54 -16.48
N PRO A 316 -10.07 7.36 -15.57
CA PRO A 316 -10.27 6.97 -14.18
C PRO A 316 -11.22 5.78 -14.13
N VAL A 317 -11.04 4.90 -13.16
CA VAL A 317 -11.86 3.70 -13.09
C VAL A 317 -13.29 4.05 -12.69
N TRP A 318 -14.25 3.41 -13.36
CA TRP A 318 -15.68 3.53 -13.12
C TRP A 318 -16.31 2.15 -13.20
N GLU A 319 -17.24 1.84 -12.29
CA GLU A 319 -17.97 0.58 -12.26
C GLU A 319 -19.48 0.82 -12.36
N ASP A 320 -20.17 -0.12 -13.00
CA ASP A 320 -21.63 -0.12 -13.09
C ASP A 320 -22.23 -0.24 -11.68
N GLY A 321 -23.15 0.67 -11.32
CA GLY A 321 -23.75 0.73 -9.99
C GLY A 321 -23.18 1.81 -9.05
N TRP A 322 -22.21 2.61 -9.52
CA TRP A 322 -21.77 3.83 -8.83
C TRP A 322 -22.67 5.05 -9.11
N GLU A 323 -23.59 4.89 -10.07
CA GLU A 323 -24.58 5.90 -10.44
C GLU A 323 -25.42 6.31 -9.23
N GLY A 324 -25.48 7.62 -8.96
CA GLY A 324 -26.23 8.16 -7.82
C GLY A 324 -25.54 8.04 -6.46
N ALA A 325 -24.51 7.20 -6.31
CA ALA A 325 -23.73 7.10 -5.08
C ALA A 325 -22.73 8.27 -4.92
N LEU A 326 -22.23 8.81 -6.03
CA LEU A 326 -21.31 9.95 -6.08
C LEU A 326 -22.05 11.23 -6.48
N ARG A 327 -21.71 12.33 -5.80
CA ARG A 327 -22.23 13.67 -6.09
C ARG A 327 -21.05 14.64 -6.21
N VAL A 328 -21.17 15.65 -7.05
CA VAL A 328 -20.13 16.66 -7.30
C VAL A 328 -20.64 18.05 -6.92
N TYR A 329 -19.79 18.87 -6.31
CA TYR A 329 -20.09 20.29 -6.11
C TYR A 329 -20.09 21.02 -7.45
N ASP A 330 -21.14 21.80 -7.72
CA ASP A 330 -21.29 22.52 -8.97
C ASP A 330 -21.96 23.87 -8.74
N LYS A 331 -21.77 24.82 -9.68
CA LYS A 331 -22.44 26.13 -9.62
C LYS A 331 -23.92 25.87 -9.88
N GLU A 332 -24.78 26.26 -8.96
CA GLU A 332 -26.23 26.26 -9.21
C GLU A 332 -26.53 27.15 -10.43
N GLY A 333 -26.86 26.54 -11.58
CA GLY A 333 -27.41 27.27 -12.75
C GLY A 333 -26.74 27.09 -14.12
N GLU A 334 -25.68 26.29 -14.29
CA GLU A 334 -25.04 26.14 -15.62
C GLU A 334 -25.48 24.91 -16.45
N ARG A 335 -26.42 24.08 -15.97
CA ARG A 335 -27.00 22.94 -16.74
C ARG A 335 -28.51 23.03 -16.95
N GLY A 336 -28.99 24.22 -17.33
CA GLY A 336 -30.26 24.38 -18.03
C GLY A 336 -29.99 25.08 -19.36
N ASP A 337 -30.34 24.45 -20.48
CA ASP A 337 -30.21 24.92 -21.86
C ASP A 337 -28.87 24.63 -22.58
N VAL A 338 -28.72 23.40 -23.06
CA VAL A 338 -28.14 23.11 -24.38
C VAL A 338 -29.02 22.10 -25.11
#